data_AF-A0A9K3L2L5-F1
#
_entry.id   AF-A0A9K3L2L5-F1
#
_cell.length_a   1.000
_cell.length_b   1.000
_cell.length_c   1.000
_cell.angle_alpha   90.00
_cell.angle_beta   90.00
_cell.angle_gamma   90.00
#
_symmetry.space_group_name_H-M   'P 1'
#
loop_
_entity.id
_entity.type
_entity.pdbx_description
1 polymer ?
#
loop_
_entity_poly.entity_id
_entity_poly.type
_entity_poly.pdbx_seq_one_letter_code
_entity_poly.pdbx_strand_id
1 'polypeptide(L)'
;MDIDNLSIPSSCSAGDVEQVVFTGSSKACSAVPQHVTTTRRAVHFNDDDDTHFVLSRVDYTMEEMSSTWYDRTDLKQMRTTARSEARLLEVGLLHESSTTSVRGLEGRTTEGLKRKRRNRADANNAVFDELDNQEEQGIFDDDALADIYFVFSEHCQATAHMMGMRDANLAKKAAEDMIIDNNGKSELVYTVPLMPNNFVINSLSSPERLVISSAA
;
A
#
# COMPACT_ATOMS: atom_id res chain seq x y z
N MET A 1 7.60 23.26 -18.10
CA MET A 1 7.29 23.27 -16.65
C MET A 1 8.23 22.28 -16.04
N ASP A 2 9.41 22.77 -15.68
CA ASP A 2 10.54 21.96 -15.24
C ASP A 2 10.35 21.60 -13.76
N ILE A 3 10.21 20.31 -13.46
CA ILE A 3 9.99 19.78 -12.09
C ILE A 3 11.34 19.41 -11.44
N ASP A 4 12.46 19.83 -12.03
CA ASP A 4 13.80 19.42 -11.61
C ASP A 4 14.50 20.55 -10.84
N ASN A 5 13.99 20.93 -9.66
CA ASN A 5 14.83 21.59 -8.63
C ASN A 5 14.16 21.73 -7.25
N LEU A 6 13.55 20.66 -6.73
CA LEU A 6 13.23 20.63 -5.31
C LEU A 6 14.47 20.18 -4.53
N SER A 7 15.33 21.15 -4.20
CA SER A 7 16.32 21.01 -3.13
C SER A 7 15.59 20.60 -1.84
N ILE A 8 15.71 19.34 -1.46
CA ILE A 8 15.24 18.84 -0.16
C ILE A 8 16.24 19.37 0.88
N PRO A 9 15.84 20.22 1.84
CA PRO A 9 16.73 20.67 2.89
C PRO A 9 17.16 19.46 3.74
N SER A 10 18.44 19.09 3.61
CA SER A 10 19.13 18.04 4.36
C SER A 10 19.50 18.52 5.77
N SER A 11 18.50 18.91 6.56
CA SER A 11 18.70 19.18 7.99
C SER A 11 17.77 18.31 8.81
N CYS A 12 17.94 17.00 8.70
CA CYS A 12 17.55 16.09 9.76
C CYS A 12 18.62 16.26 10.85
N SER A 13 18.37 17.13 11.83
CA SER A 13 19.09 17.07 13.09
C SER A 13 18.93 15.64 13.61
N ALA A 14 20.05 14.93 13.79
CA ALA A 14 20.10 13.69 14.54
C ALA A 14 19.61 14.01 15.95
N GLY A 15 18.29 13.89 16.15
CA GLY A 15 17.72 13.85 17.49
C GLY A 15 18.25 12.58 18.12
N ASP A 16 18.81 12.74 19.31
CA ASP A 16 19.35 11.66 20.15
C ASP A 16 18.47 10.42 20.03
N VAL A 17 19.00 9.40 19.36
CA VAL A 17 18.41 8.06 19.36
C VAL A 17 18.61 7.57 20.78
N GLU A 18 17.58 7.75 21.63
CA GLU A 18 17.50 7.06 22.90
C GLU A 18 17.72 5.58 22.61
N GLN A 19 18.88 5.08 23.04
CA GLN A 19 19.16 3.65 23.05
C GLN A 19 18.10 3.01 23.95
N VAL A 20 17.08 2.41 23.34
CA VAL A 20 16.13 1.56 24.04
C VAL A 20 16.89 0.28 24.39
N VAL A 21 17.58 0.30 25.53
CA VAL A 21 18.21 -0.87 26.12
C VAL A 21 17.10 -1.81 26.59
N PHE A 22 16.74 -2.77 25.73
CA PHE A 22 15.77 -3.81 26.07
C PHE A 22 16.41 -4.80 27.04
N THR A 23 16.34 -4.51 28.34
CA THR A 23 16.75 -5.44 29.40
C THR A 23 15.68 -6.54 29.54
N GLY A 24 15.74 -7.52 28.65
CA GLY A 24 14.91 -8.72 28.71
C GLY A 24 15.24 -9.55 29.96
N SER A 25 14.50 -9.33 31.04
CA SER A 25 14.50 -10.17 32.22
C SER A 25 13.90 -11.54 31.88
N SER A 26 14.79 -12.51 31.67
CA SER A 26 14.43 -13.92 31.43
C SER A 26 13.82 -14.52 32.69
N LYS A 27 12.48 -14.53 32.77
CA LYS A 27 11.73 -15.27 33.78
C LYS A 27 11.67 -16.74 33.36
N ALA A 28 12.50 -17.55 33.99
CA ALA A 28 12.46 -19.00 33.91
C ALA A 28 11.16 -19.54 34.57
N CYS A 29 10.14 -19.82 33.77
CA CYS A 29 9.02 -20.67 34.16
C CYS A 29 9.32 -22.11 33.72
N SER A 30 9.93 -22.88 34.62
CA SER A 30 10.07 -24.33 34.48
C SER A 30 8.72 -24.97 34.81
N ALA A 31 7.93 -25.25 33.78
CA ALA A 31 6.77 -26.14 33.86
C ALA A 31 6.89 -27.15 32.72
N VAL A 32 7.15 -28.40 33.09
CA VAL A 32 7.28 -29.54 32.16
C VAL A 32 5.97 -29.70 31.40
N PRO A 33 5.91 -29.44 30.07
CA PRO A 33 4.69 -29.59 29.31
C PRO A 33 4.46 -31.07 29.01
N GLN A 34 3.25 -31.55 29.32
CA GLN A 34 2.77 -32.83 28.82
C GLN A 34 2.75 -32.78 27.28
N HIS A 35 3.32 -33.81 26.67
CA HIS A 35 3.57 -33.93 25.23
C HIS A 35 2.25 -34.09 24.45
N VAL A 36 1.51 -32.99 24.28
CA VAL A 36 0.43 -32.92 23.29
C VAL A 36 1.12 -33.02 21.94
N THR A 37 0.94 -34.13 21.24
CA THR A 37 1.36 -34.28 19.84
C THR A 37 0.48 -33.37 18.99
N THR A 38 0.74 -32.07 19.05
CA THR A 38 0.26 -31.15 18.04
C THR A 38 0.91 -31.62 16.75
N THR A 39 0.09 -32.17 15.84
CA THR A 39 0.53 -32.45 14.49
C THR A 39 1.07 -31.12 13.96
N ARG A 40 2.40 -31.00 13.88
CA ARG A 40 3.03 -29.83 13.29
C ARG A 40 2.39 -29.67 11.92
N ARG A 41 1.82 -28.51 11.65
CA ARG A 41 1.32 -28.17 10.32
C ARG A 41 2.55 -28.16 9.41
N ALA A 42 2.81 -29.29 8.77
CA ALA A 42 3.88 -29.42 7.81
C ALA A 42 3.32 -29.00 6.45
N VAL A 43 3.99 -28.06 5.80
CA VAL A 43 3.73 -27.73 4.41
C VAL A 43 4.44 -28.80 3.60
N HIS A 44 3.68 -29.64 2.91
CA HIS A 44 4.21 -30.54 1.90
C HIS A 44 3.95 -29.90 0.54
N PHE A 45 4.99 -29.78 -0.27
CA PHE A 45 4.84 -29.45 -1.68
C PHE A 45 4.33 -30.70 -2.39
N ASN A 46 3.34 -30.54 -3.27
CA ASN A 46 2.88 -31.64 -4.11
C ASN A 46 3.99 -31.92 -5.13
N ASP A 47 4.28 -33.20 -5.41
CA ASP A 47 5.31 -33.57 -6.40
C ASP A 47 4.83 -33.30 -7.85
N ASP A 48 3.50 -33.20 -8.01
CA ASP A 48 2.85 -32.80 -9.26
C ASP A 48 2.65 -31.27 -9.30
N ASP A 49 3.57 -30.57 -9.95
CA ASP A 49 3.45 -29.15 -10.26
C ASP A 49 2.64 -28.96 -11.56
N ASP A 50 1.39 -28.51 -11.43
CA ASP A 50 0.60 -28.03 -12.56
C ASP A 50 1.15 -26.67 -13.04
N THR A 51 1.75 -26.66 -14.23
CA THR A 51 2.20 -25.41 -14.87
C THR A 51 1.11 -24.87 -15.78
N HIS A 52 0.70 -23.63 -15.53
CA HIS A 52 -0.23 -22.92 -16.41
C HIS A 52 0.53 -21.90 -17.26
N PHE A 53 0.34 -21.95 -18.57
CA PHE A 53 0.87 -20.92 -19.45
C PHE A 53 0.06 -19.64 -19.27
N VAL A 54 0.73 -18.59 -18.79
CA VAL A 54 0.17 -17.23 -18.76
C VAL A 54 0.53 -16.56 -20.07
N LEU A 55 -0.48 -16.22 -20.88
CA LEU A 55 -0.31 -15.48 -22.13
C LEU A 55 0.44 -14.16 -21.88
N SER A 56 1.46 -13.90 -22.70
CA SER A 56 2.16 -12.62 -22.64
C SER A 56 1.23 -11.52 -23.13
N ARG A 57 1.39 -10.30 -22.62
CA ARG A 57 0.59 -9.14 -23.05
C ARG A 57 0.66 -8.88 -24.56
N VAL A 58 1.79 -9.23 -25.19
CA VAL A 58 1.99 -9.04 -26.64
C VAL A 58 1.24 -10.08 -27.48
N ASP A 59 0.79 -11.18 -26.86
CA ASP A 59 0.09 -12.28 -27.53
C ASP A 59 -1.43 -12.09 -27.52
N TYR A 60 -1.94 -11.08 -26.79
CA TYR A 60 -3.37 -10.76 -26.77
C TYR A 60 -3.82 -10.21 -28.13
N THR A 61 -4.96 -10.70 -28.61
CA THR A 61 -5.61 -10.14 -29.79
C THR A 61 -6.11 -8.72 -29.50
N MET A 62 -6.26 -7.91 -30.56
CA MET A 62 -6.81 -6.56 -30.42
C MET A 62 -8.22 -6.55 -29.82
N GLU A 63 -9.02 -7.58 -30.10
CA GLU A 63 -10.37 -7.76 -29.55
C GLU A 63 -10.32 -8.00 -28.04
N GLU A 64 -9.46 -8.91 -27.57
CA GLU A 64 -9.26 -9.15 -26.14
C GLU A 64 -8.70 -7.91 -25.43
N MET A 65 -7.74 -7.22 -26.05
CA MET A 65 -7.20 -5.96 -25.52
C MET A 65 -8.30 -4.89 -25.39
N SER A 66 -9.19 -4.77 -26.38
CA SER A 66 -10.33 -3.85 -26.33
C SER A 66 -11.42 -4.26 -25.34
N SER A 67 -11.48 -5.55 -25.01
CA SER A 67 -12.40 -6.12 -24.01
C SER A 67 -11.84 -6.06 -22.59
N THR A 68 -10.66 -5.46 -22.39
CA THR A 68 -10.13 -5.25 -21.04
C THR A 68 -10.96 -4.22 -20.28
N TRP A 69 -11.08 -4.39 -18.97
CA TRP A 69 -11.93 -3.54 -18.13
C TRP A 69 -11.42 -2.09 -18.01
N TYR A 70 -10.12 -1.88 -18.17
CA TYR A 70 -9.48 -0.58 -18.05
C TYR A 70 -8.36 -0.44 -19.08
N ASP A 71 -8.34 0.68 -19.78
CA ASP A 71 -7.25 1.00 -20.69
C ASP A 71 -6.06 1.67 -19.96
N ARG A 72 -5.02 2.06 -20.72
CA ARG A 72 -3.86 2.76 -20.13
C ARG A 72 -4.22 4.15 -19.61
N THR A 73 -5.20 4.80 -20.21
CA THR A 73 -5.68 6.15 -19.87
C THR A 73 -6.44 6.10 -18.55
N ASP A 74 -7.35 5.15 -18.39
CA ASP A 74 -8.13 4.88 -17.18
C ASP A 74 -7.18 4.63 -16.00
N LEU A 75 -6.23 3.71 -16.16
CA LEU A 75 -5.25 3.41 -15.12
C LEU A 75 -4.40 4.64 -14.74
N LYS A 76 -4.07 5.50 -15.71
CA LYS A 76 -3.36 6.76 -15.45
C LYS A 76 -4.25 7.76 -14.71
N GLN A 77 -5.52 7.86 -15.09
CA GLN A 77 -6.52 8.70 -14.44
C GLN A 77 -6.74 8.24 -12.99
N MET A 78 -6.99 6.96 -12.75
CA MET A 78 -7.13 6.38 -11.40
C MET A 78 -5.93 6.71 -10.51
N ARG A 79 -4.70 6.58 -11.02
CA ARG A 79 -3.49 6.95 -10.27
C ARG A 79 -3.44 8.45 -9.95
N THR A 80 -3.89 9.28 -10.87
CA THR A 80 -3.89 10.74 -10.72
C THR A 80 -4.95 11.16 -9.70
N THR A 81 -6.16 10.60 -9.80
CA THR A 81 -7.27 10.78 -8.85
C THR A 81 -6.86 10.38 -7.44
N ALA A 82 -6.31 9.17 -7.26
CA ALA A 82 -5.86 8.71 -5.94
C ALA A 82 -4.76 9.62 -5.34
N ARG A 83 -3.90 10.21 -6.17
CA ARG A 83 -2.89 11.18 -5.72
C ARG A 83 -3.52 12.52 -5.31
N SER A 84 -4.48 13.03 -6.07
CA SER A 84 -5.18 14.27 -5.70
C SER A 84 -6.01 14.09 -4.45
N GLU A 85 -6.70 12.96 -4.30
CA GLU A 85 -7.48 12.63 -3.10
C GLU A 85 -6.59 12.51 -1.86
N ALA A 86 -5.43 11.86 -1.97
CA ALA A 86 -4.47 11.80 -0.88
C ALA A 86 -4.00 13.20 -0.45
N ARG A 87 -3.80 14.14 -1.38
CA ARG A 87 -3.47 15.53 -1.05
C ARG A 87 -4.64 16.26 -0.38
N LEU A 88 -5.87 16.04 -0.85
CA LEU A 88 -7.06 16.62 -0.22
C LEU A 88 -7.24 16.08 1.21
N LEU A 89 -6.92 14.81 1.44
CA LEU A 89 -6.93 14.19 2.77
C LEU A 89 -5.90 14.85 3.70
N GLU A 90 -4.69 15.12 3.22
CA GLU A 90 -3.64 15.80 3.99
C GLU A 90 -4.00 17.23 4.40
N VAL A 91 -4.67 17.97 3.51
CA VAL A 91 -5.14 19.33 3.80
C VAL A 91 -6.40 19.32 4.69
N GLY A 92 -6.98 18.14 4.95
CA GLY A 92 -8.22 18.00 5.73
C GLY A 92 -9.46 18.45 4.98
N LEU A 93 -9.43 18.44 3.64
CA LEU A 93 -10.59 18.74 2.79
C LEU A 93 -11.38 17.48 2.42
N LEU A 94 -10.71 16.33 2.35
CA LEU A 94 -11.36 15.04 2.15
C LEU A 94 -11.60 14.36 3.50
N HIS A 95 -12.85 14.06 3.80
CA HIS A 95 -13.25 13.32 5.00
C HIS A 95 -13.86 11.98 4.61
N GLU A 96 -13.80 11.02 5.53
CA GLU A 96 -14.49 9.74 5.38
C GLU A 96 -16.01 9.98 5.40
N SER A 97 -16.70 9.52 4.36
CA SER A 97 -18.15 9.64 4.20
C SER A 97 -18.72 8.34 3.63
N SER A 98 -20.05 8.26 3.49
CA SER A 98 -20.69 7.08 2.88
C SER A 98 -20.28 6.85 1.43
N THR A 99 -19.84 7.89 0.72
CA THR A 99 -19.44 7.82 -0.69
C THR A 99 -17.93 7.90 -0.89
N THR A 100 -17.18 8.38 0.11
CA THR A 100 -15.73 8.57 0.05
C THR A 100 -15.03 7.80 1.15
N SER A 101 -14.18 6.84 0.77
CA SER A 101 -13.33 6.13 1.71
C SER A 101 -11.91 6.70 1.68
N VAL A 102 -11.33 6.89 2.87
CA VAL A 102 -9.91 7.23 3.03
C VAL A 102 -9.00 6.00 2.92
N ARG A 103 -9.61 4.81 2.92
CA ARG A 103 -8.92 3.52 2.84
C ARG A 103 -8.22 3.37 1.49
N GLY A 104 -6.96 2.95 1.52
CA GLY A 104 -6.11 2.83 0.32
C GLY A 104 -5.33 4.10 -0.02
N LEU A 105 -5.61 5.23 0.63
CA LEU A 105 -4.86 6.47 0.50
C LEU A 105 -3.74 6.62 1.54
N GLU A 106 -3.67 5.76 2.55
CA GLU A 106 -2.73 5.89 3.67
C GLU A 106 -1.29 5.90 3.14
N GLY A 107 -0.96 4.96 2.24
CA GLY A 107 0.34 4.87 1.58
C GLY A 107 0.53 5.83 0.40
N ARG A 108 -0.38 6.78 0.20
CA ARG A 108 -0.31 7.84 -0.83
C ARG A 108 -0.10 9.23 -0.22
N THR A 109 -0.41 9.40 1.07
CA THR A 109 -0.01 10.59 1.83
C THR A 109 1.51 10.67 1.99
N THR A 110 2.05 11.87 2.08
CA THR A 110 3.44 12.21 2.38
C THR A 110 3.92 11.49 3.63
N GLU A 111 3.15 11.56 4.73
CA GLU A 111 3.50 10.89 5.99
C GLU A 111 3.48 9.36 5.86
N GLY A 112 2.49 8.81 5.17
CA GLY A 112 2.44 7.37 4.90
C GLY A 112 3.58 6.89 3.99
N LEU A 113 3.94 7.66 2.96
CA LEU A 113 5.11 7.38 2.13
C LEU A 113 6.39 7.41 2.95
N LYS A 114 6.56 8.43 3.78
CA LYS A 114 7.74 8.61 4.64
C LYS A 114 7.87 7.44 5.62
N ARG A 115 6.77 7.08 6.30
CA ARG A 115 6.71 5.93 7.22
C ARG A 115 7.04 4.63 6.50
N LYS A 116 6.43 4.36 5.34
CA LYS A 116 6.68 3.16 4.54
C LYS A 116 8.14 3.07 4.06
N ARG A 117 8.73 4.18 3.63
CA ARG A 117 10.14 4.24 3.22
C ARG A 117 11.07 3.98 4.40
N ARG A 118 10.81 4.63 5.54
CA ARG A 118 11.58 4.45 6.76
C ARG A 118 11.56 3.00 7.23
N ASN A 119 10.38 2.40 7.43
CA ASN A 119 10.29 1.01 7.89
C ASN A 119 11.03 0.03 6.97
N ARG A 120 11.03 0.26 5.65
CA ARG A 120 11.81 -0.56 4.69
C ARG A 120 13.31 -0.33 4.82
N ALA A 121 13.73 0.93 4.94
CA ALA A 121 15.14 1.27 5.09
C ALA A 121 15.68 0.68 6.40
N ASP A 122 14.97 0.86 7.51
CA ASP A 122 15.38 0.35 8.82
C ASP A 122 15.50 -1.18 8.81
N ALA A 123 14.51 -1.89 8.27
CA ALA A 123 14.55 -3.35 8.16
C ALA A 123 15.70 -3.84 7.25
N ASN A 124 15.92 -3.18 6.11
CA ASN A 124 17.01 -3.55 5.20
C ASN A 124 18.39 -3.27 5.82
N ASN A 125 18.56 -2.12 6.47
CA ASN A 125 19.82 -1.76 7.10
C ASN A 125 20.16 -2.77 8.21
N ALA A 126 19.19 -3.14 9.05
CA ALA A 126 19.42 -4.14 10.09
C ALA A 126 19.83 -5.50 9.53
N VAL A 127 19.26 -5.93 8.41
CA VAL A 127 19.66 -7.15 7.72
C VAL A 127 21.08 -7.03 7.14
N PHE A 128 21.44 -5.89 6.55
CA PHE A 128 22.79 -5.69 6.02
C PHE A 128 23.84 -5.63 7.13
N ASP A 129 23.55 -4.93 8.23
CA ASP A 129 24.44 -4.89 9.38
C ASP A 129 24.70 -6.30 9.95
N GLU A 130 23.67 -7.16 10.00
CA GLU A 130 23.84 -8.56 10.41
C GLU A 130 24.63 -9.37 9.38
N LEU A 131 24.37 -9.20 8.08
CA LEU A 131 25.13 -9.88 7.04
C LEU A 131 26.62 -9.56 7.12
N ASP A 132 26.97 -8.29 7.32
CA ASP A 132 28.35 -7.85 7.51
C ASP A 132 28.97 -8.49 8.77
N ASN A 133 28.21 -8.54 9.89
CA ASN A 133 28.65 -9.22 11.12
C ASN A 133 28.88 -10.73 10.92
N GLN A 134 28.02 -11.41 10.16
CA GLN A 134 28.15 -12.84 9.86
C GLN A 134 29.35 -13.11 8.95
N GLU A 135 29.58 -12.24 7.96
CA GLU A 135 30.74 -12.32 7.07
C GLU A 135 32.06 -12.16 7.85
N GLU A 136 32.16 -11.17 8.74
CA GLU A 136 33.35 -10.95 9.59
C GLU A 136 33.65 -12.15 10.51
N GLN A 137 32.61 -12.85 10.95
CA GLN A 137 32.72 -14.03 11.82
C GLN A 137 32.88 -15.35 11.06
N GLY A 138 32.66 -15.35 9.73
CA GLY A 138 32.64 -16.55 8.91
C GLY A 138 31.52 -17.53 9.26
N ILE A 139 30.38 -17.01 9.74
CA ILE A 139 29.18 -17.78 10.06
C ILE A 139 28.09 -17.52 9.01
N PHE A 140 27.11 -18.42 8.91
CA PHE A 140 25.93 -18.24 8.06
C PHE A 140 24.72 -18.73 8.83
N ASP A 141 23.89 -17.80 9.28
CA ASP A 141 22.72 -18.05 10.13
C ASP A 141 21.50 -17.31 9.57
N ASP A 142 20.71 -18.04 8.77
CA ASP A 142 19.47 -17.52 8.16
C ASP A 142 18.40 -17.21 9.22
N ASP A 143 18.39 -17.92 10.35
CA ASP A 143 17.41 -17.71 11.41
C ASP A 143 17.68 -16.38 12.12
N ALA A 144 18.95 -16.02 12.34
CA ALA A 144 19.34 -14.72 12.89
C ALA A 144 18.90 -13.54 11.99
N LEU A 145 19.04 -13.68 10.67
CA LEU A 145 18.57 -12.67 9.72
C LEU A 145 17.04 -12.53 9.75
N ALA A 146 16.34 -13.65 9.83
CA ALA A 146 14.88 -13.68 9.93
C ALA A 146 14.39 -13.01 11.21
N ASP A 147 15.02 -13.30 12.36
CA ASP A 147 14.69 -12.71 13.65
C ASP A 147 14.91 -11.18 13.63
N ILE A 148 16.02 -10.71 13.07
CA ILE A 148 16.31 -9.28 12.95
C ILE A 148 15.27 -8.60 12.05
N TYR A 149 14.96 -9.16 10.89
CA TYR A 149 13.91 -8.61 10.02
C TYR A 149 12.53 -8.61 10.69
N PHE A 150 12.24 -9.65 11.48
CA PHE A 150 10.98 -9.77 12.21
C PHE A 150 10.80 -8.60 13.20
N VAL A 151 11.84 -8.22 13.94
CA VAL A 151 11.80 -7.08 14.87
C VAL A 151 11.32 -5.78 14.20
N PHE A 152 11.72 -5.53 12.95
CA PHE A 152 11.32 -4.33 12.20
C PHE A 152 10.00 -4.48 11.41
N SER A 153 9.47 -5.68 11.26
CA SER A 153 8.25 -5.94 10.48
C SER A 153 7.04 -6.30 11.33
N GLU A 154 7.23 -6.70 12.60
CA GLU A 154 6.17 -7.09 13.54
C GLU A 154 5.11 -5.99 13.70
N HIS A 155 5.52 -4.74 13.94
CA HIS A 155 4.56 -3.64 14.11
C HIS A 155 3.75 -3.37 12.84
N CYS A 156 4.35 -3.56 11.67
CA CYS A 156 3.66 -3.42 10.39
C CYS A 156 2.59 -4.51 10.23
N GLN A 157 2.93 -5.75 10.58
CA GLN A 157 1.99 -6.87 10.56
C GLN A 157 0.84 -6.67 11.55
N ALA A 158 1.15 -6.30 12.80
CA ALA A 158 0.15 -6.03 13.83
C ALA A 158 -0.80 -4.90 13.40
N THR A 159 -0.25 -3.81 12.85
CA THR A 159 -1.03 -2.68 12.35
C THR A 159 -1.95 -3.11 11.20
N ALA A 160 -1.44 -3.87 10.23
CA ALA A 160 -2.24 -4.39 9.12
C ALA A 160 -3.37 -5.32 9.61
N HIS A 161 -3.09 -6.19 10.58
CA HIS A 161 -4.07 -7.10 11.17
C HIS A 161 -5.19 -6.32 11.88
N MET A 162 -4.85 -5.35 12.74
CA MET A 162 -5.83 -4.51 13.42
C MET A 162 -6.69 -3.71 12.42
N MET A 163 -6.08 -3.18 11.36
CA MET A 163 -6.80 -2.47 10.32
C MET A 163 -7.76 -3.42 9.57
N GLY A 164 -7.32 -4.63 9.21
CA GLY A 164 -8.18 -5.62 8.56
C GLY A 164 -9.37 -6.05 9.41
N MET A 165 -9.16 -6.25 10.72
CA MET A 165 -10.27 -6.52 11.66
C MET A 165 -11.29 -5.38 11.71
N ARG A 166 -10.82 -4.13 11.70
CA ARG A 166 -11.69 -2.96 11.67
C ARG A 166 -12.52 -2.94 10.39
N ASP A 167 -11.89 -3.14 9.23
CA ASP A 167 -12.57 -3.18 7.93
C ASP A 167 -13.63 -4.29 7.89
N ALA A 168 -13.30 -5.48 8.37
CA ALA A 168 -14.24 -6.61 8.44
C ALA A 168 -15.48 -6.29 9.29
N ASN A 169 -15.29 -5.64 10.44
CA ASN A 169 -16.39 -5.23 11.31
C ASN A 169 -17.26 -4.14 10.68
N LEU A 170 -16.66 -3.18 9.98
CA LEU A 170 -17.41 -2.13 9.27
C LEU A 170 -18.24 -2.72 8.12
N ALA A 171 -17.66 -3.63 7.34
CA ALA A 171 -18.37 -4.32 6.27
C ALA A 171 -19.55 -5.15 6.80
N LYS A 172 -19.35 -5.86 7.93
CA LYS A 172 -20.43 -6.62 8.58
C LYS A 172 -21.59 -5.72 9.03
N LYS A 173 -21.28 -4.60 9.69
CA LYS A 173 -22.30 -3.63 10.12
C LYS A 173 -23.07 -3.04 8.94
N ALA A 174 -22.36 -2.64 7.89
CA ALA A 174 -23.00 -2.11 6.68
C ALA A 174 -23.95 -3.13 6.02
N ALA A 175 -23.62 -4.42 6.06
CA ALA A 175 -24.49 -5.48 5.57
C ALA A 175 -25.73 -5.70 6.46
N GLU A 176 -25.59 -5.58 7.79
CA GLU A 176 -26.71 -5.68 8.73
C GLU A 176 -27.69 -4.50 8.59
N ASP A 177 -27.18 -3.28 8.44
CA ASP A 177 -27.98 -2.07 8.26
C ASP A 177 -28.85 -2.12 6.98
N MET A 178 -28.36 -2.78 5.92
CA MET A 178 -29.12 -2.99 4.68
C MET A 178 -30.36 -3.89 4.82
N ILE A 179 -30.47 -4.69 5.88
CA ILE A 179 -31.54 -5.70 6.04
C ILE A 179 -32.77 -5.11 6.75
N ILE A 180 -32.67 -3.95 7.40
CA ILE A 180 -33.69 -3.45 8.35
C ILE A 180 -34.80 -2.60 7.68
N ASP A 181 -34.69 -2.24 6.41
CA ASP A 181 -35.72 -1.47 5.68
C ASP A 181 -36.94 -2.34 5.26
N ASN A 182 -37.64 -2.89 6.26
CA ASN A 182 -38.83 -3.73 6.14
C ASN A 182 -40.13 -2.97 5.78
N ASN A 183 -40.04 -1.72 5.33
CA ASN A 183 -41.20 -0.99 4.79
C ASN A 183 -41.52 -1.33 3.32
N GLY A 184 -40.93 -2.40 2.77
CA GLY A 184 -41.31 -2.96 1.47
C GLY A 184 -40.93 -2.10 0.26
N LYS A 185 -40.05 -1.10 0.45
CA LYS A 185 -39.43 -0.33 -0.63
C LYS A 185 -37.93 -0.20 -0.40
N SER A 186 -37.21 -1.31 -0.53
CA SER A 186 -35.77 -1.27 -0.75
C SER A 186 -35.53 -1.08 -2.25
N GLU A 187 -35.76 0.13 -2.75
CA GLU A 187 -35.17 0.51 -4.03
C GLU A 187 -33.68 0.72 -3.76
N LEU A 188 -32.86 -0.29 -4.06
CA LEU A 188 -31.42 -0.16 -4.14
C LEU A 188 -31.13 0.79 -5.31
N VAL A 189 -31.26 2.10 -5.07
CA VAL A 189 -30.73 3.12 -5.94
C VAL A 189 -29.22 3.10 -5.73
N TYR A 190 -28.56 2.06 -6.24
CA TYR A 190 -27.24 2.26 -6.82
C TYR A 190 -27.49 3.15 -8.04
N THR A 191 -27.66 4.44 -7.82
CA THR A 191 -27.13 5.41 -8.78
C THR A 191 -25.64 5.10 -8.79
N VAL A 192 -25.24 4.18 -9.68
CA VAL A 192 -23.91 4.23 -10.28
C VAL A 192 -23.81 5.70 -10.68
N PRO A 193 -22.92 6.48 -10.05
CA PRO A 193 -22.69 7.83 -10.54
C PRO A 193 -22.33 7.60 -12.00
N LEU A 194 -23.23 7.99 -12.90
CA LEU A 194 -22.87 8.16 -14.29
C LEU A 194 -21.74 9.16 -14.20
N MET A 195 -20.50 8.65 -14.19
CA MET A 195 -19.30 9.45 -14.24
C MET A 195 -19.58 10.43 -15.36
N PRO A 196 -19.68 11.74 -15.07
CA PRO A 196 -20.11 12.68 -16.07
C PRO A 196 -19.15 12.51 -17.25
N ASN A 197 -19.66 11.98 -18.37
CA ASN A 197 -18.96 11.83 -19.65
C ASN A 197 -18.58 13.20 -20.26
N ASN A 198 -18.54 14.26 -19.46
CA ASN A 198 -18.22 15.62 -19.82
C ASN A 198 -17.11 16.15 -18.93
N PHE A 199 -15.98 15.45 -18.86
CA PHE A 199 -14.71 16.17 -18.77
C PHE A 199 -14.24 16.42 -20.20
N VAL A 200 -14.90 17.37 -20.86
CA VAL A 200 -14.32 18.06 -22.00
C VAL A 200 -13.07 18.72 -21.44
N ILE A 201 -11.93 18.06 -21.62
CA ILE A 201 -10.64 18.72 -21.54
C ILE A 201 -10.74 19.76 -22.66
N ASN A 202 -11.08 20.99 -22.32
CA ASN A 202 -10.78 22.13 -23.17
C ASN A 202 -9.27 22.06 -23.37
N SER A 203 -8.88 21.43 -24.47
CA SER A 203 -7.56 21.52 -25.04
C SER A 203 -7.29 23.02 -25.11
N LEU A 204 -6.45 23.50 -24.19
CA LEU A 204 -5.90 24.83 -24.25
C LEU A 204 -5.26 24.94 -25.64
N SER A 205 -6.00 25.66 -26.48
CA SER A 205 -5.60 26.15 -27.77
C SER A 205 -4.18 26.68 -27.66
N SER A 206 -3.35 26.25 -28.60
CA SER A 206 -1.98 26.71 -28.81
C SER A 206 -1.84 28.20 -28.52
N PRO A 207 -0.73 28.64 -27.90
CA PRO A 207 -0.38 30.04 -27.95
C PRO A 207 -0.15 30.41 -29.43
N GLU A 208 -1.03 31.25 -29.97
CA GLU A 208 -0.80 31.93 -31.24
C GLU A 208 0.58 32.59 -31.19
N ARG A 209 1.45 32.15 -32.09
CA ARG A 209 2.70 32.85 -32.42
C ARG A 209 2.32 34.25 -32.91
N LEU A 210 2.56 35.24 -32.07
CA LEU A 210 2.53 36.64 -32.44
C LEU A 210 3.71 36.88 -33.40
N VAL A 211 3.44 36.84 -34.71
CA VAL A 211 4.40 37.26 -35.74
C VAL A 211 4.36 38.78 -35.79
N ILE A 212 5.35 39.43 -35.19
CA ILE A 212 5.57 40.87 -35.36
C ILE A 212 6.25 41.06 -36.72
N SER A 213 5.50 41.44 -37.75
CA SER A 213 6.06 41.95 -38.99
C SER A 213 6.48 43.41 -38.76
N SER A 214 7.78 43.66 -38.68
CA SER A 214 8.34 45.00 -38.81
C SER A 214 8.35 45.37 -40.29
N ALA A 215 7.58 46.39 -40.67
CA ALA A 215 7.63 47.01 -41.98
C ALA A 215 8.22 48.42 -41.86
N ALA A 216 9.19 48.69 -42.74
CA ALA A 216 9.88 49.95 -43.04
C ALA A 216 10.86 50.49 -41.99
#